data_AF-A0A814AC25-F1
#
_entry.id   AF-A0A814AC25-F1
#
_cell.length_a   1.000
_cell.length_b   1.000
_cell.length_c   1.000
_cell.angle_alpha   90.00
_cell.angle_beta   90.00
_cell.angle_gamma   90.00
#
_symmetry.space_group_name_H-M   'P 1'
#
loop_
_entity.id
_entity.type
_entity.pdbx_description
1 polymer ?
#
loop_
_entity_poly.entity_id
_entity_poly.type
_entity_poly.pdbx_seq_one_letter_code
_entity_poly.pdbx_strand_id
1 'polypeptide(L)' 'MIINGESKGGDNNEIIQTGDRITLIIDCDNQKLYLEHDRTKRLEHLPIKLDVCPFPWKILVRLLTTGDCIRIIN' A
#
# COMPACT_ATOMS: atom_id res chain seq x y z
N MET A 1 -0.79 8.64 1.01
CA MET A 1 -0.88 7.16 1.03
C MET A 1 -1.09 6.71 2.47
N ILE A 2 -2.03 5.81 2.72
CA ILE A 2 -2.32 5.29 4.08
C ILE A 2 -1.82 3.85 4.14
N ILE A 3 -0.97 3.53 5.12
CA ILE A 3 -0.54 2.16 5.40
C ILE A 3 -0.90 1.89 6.86
N ASN A 4 -1.64 0.81 7.13
CA ASN A 4 -2.10 0.45 8.48
C ASN A 4 -2.87 1.57 9.22
N GLY A 5 -3.66 2.36 8.50
CA GLY A 5 -4.43 3.47 9.09
C GLY A 5 -3.62 4.74 9.41
N GLU A 6 -2.29 4.68 9.34
CA GLU A 6 -1.43 5.86 9.50
C GLU A 6 -1.27 6.58 8.16
N SER A 7 -1.59 7.88 8.16
CA SER A 7 -1.38 8.77 7.02
C SER A 7 -0.08 9.54 7.23
N LYS A 8 0.94 9.27 6.40
CA LYS A 8 2.06 10.22 6.27
C LYS A 8 1.53 11.42 5.46
N GLY A 9 1.17 12.49 6.17
CA GLY A 9 0.85 13.78 5.57
C GLY A 9 2.11 14.39 4.96
N GLY A 10 2.18 14.46 3.64
CA GLY A 10 3.30 15.05 2.91
C GLY A 10 2.95 15.19 1.43
N ASP A 11 2.82 16.46 1.02
CA ASP A 11 2.67 17.05 -0.31
C ASP A 11 1.80 16.35 -1.37
N ASN A 12 0.88 17.15 -1.90
CA ASN A 12 -0.02 16.91 -3.03
C ASN A 12 0.70 16.71 -4.38
N ASN A 13 1.79 15.94 -4.42
CA ASN A 13 2.23 15.36 -5.68
C ASN A 13 1.56 14.00 -5.80
N GLU A 14 0.74 13.85 -6.83
CA GLU A 14 0.08 12.62 -7.24
C GLU A 14 1.13 11.52 -7.45
N ILE A 15 1.44 10.77 -6.38
CA ILE A 15 2.50 9.75 -6.40
C ILE A 15 2.12 8.58 -7.32
N ILE A 16 0.82 8.31 -7.46
CA ILE A 16 0.27 7.18 -8.21
C ILE A 16 -0.57 7.73 -9.36
N GLN A 17 -0.18 7.38 -10.59
CA GLN A 17 -0.86 7.80 -11.82
C GLN A 17 -1.52 6.60 -12.50
N THR A 18 -2.47 6.86 -13.40
CA THR A 18 -3.08 5.82 -14.23
C THR A 18 -2.03 5.03 -14.98
N GLY A 19 -2.06 3.70 -14.84
CA GLY A 19 -1.10 2.79 -15.46
C GLY A 19 0.14 2.50 -14.59
N ASP A 20 0.31 3.19 -13.45
CA ASP A 20 1.33 2.81 -12.49
C ASP A 20 1.04 1.42 -11.91
N ARG A 21 2.11 0.67 -11.68
CA ARG A 21 2.08 -0.63 -11.01
C ARG A 21 2.64 -0.47 -9.61
N ILE A 22 1.93 -1.08 -8.66
CA ILE A 22 2.28 -1.09 -7.26
C ILE A 22 2.24 -2.52 -6.78
N THR A 23 3.30 -2.96 -6.13
CA THR A 23 3.44 -4.30 -5.58
C THR A 23 3.37 -4.21 -4.06
N LEU A 24 2.36 -4.83 -3.46
CA LEU A 24 2.26 -5.03 -2.02
C LEU A 24 2.80 -6.43 -1.70
N ILE A 25 3.85 -6.51 -0.89
CA ILE A 25 4.45 -7.76 -0.41
C ILE A 25 4.16 -7.89 1.08
N ILE A 26 3.60 -9.04 1.46
CA ILE A 26 3.38 -9.41 2.85
C ILE A 26 4.46 -10.44 3.22
N ASP A 27 5.45 -10.01 4.00
CA ASP A 27 6.52 -10.87 4.49
C ASP A 27 6.20 -11.28 5.93
N CYS A 28 5.57 -12.44 6.07
CA CYS A 28 5.18 -13.00 7.36
C CYS A 28 6.38 -13.45 8.19
N ASP A 29 7.47 -13.89 7.55
CA ASP A 29 8.65 -14.41 8.22
C ASP A 29 9.41 -13.29 8.94
N ASN A 30 9.56 -12.15 8.27
CA ASN A 30 10.21 -10.97 8.84
C ASN A 30 9.22 -9.97 9.46
N GLN A 31 7.92 -10.30 9.49
CA GLN A 31 6.84 -9.47 10.02
C GLN A 31 6.86 -8.04 9.43
N LYS A 32 6.90 -7.93 8.10
CA LYS A 32 6.97 -6.65 7.37
C LYS A 32 6.01 -6.60 6.20
N LEU A 33 5.42 -5.42 5.98
CA LEU A 33 4.77 -5.06 4.72
C LEU A 33 5.76 -4.28 3.89
N TYR A 34 5.84 -4.58 2.61
CA TYR A 34 6.53 -3.75 1.64
C TYR A 34 5.53 -3.24 0.61
N LEU A 35 5.67 -1.97 0.24
CA LEU A 35 4.97 -1.42 -0.91
C LEU A 35 5.99 -0.82 -1.87
N GLU A 36 6.08 -1.43 -3.04
CA GLU A 36 6.96 -0.99 -4.11
C GLU A 36 6.15 -0.29 -5.20
N HIS A 37 6.63 0.86 -5.64
CA HIS A 37 6.09 1.58 -6.78
C HIS A 37 7.02 1.42 -7.99
N ASP A 38 6.60 0.69 -9.01
CA ASP A 38 7.48 0.20 -10.08
C ASP A 38 8.17 1.33 -10.87
N ARG A 39 7.44 2.42 -11.15
CA ARG A 39 7.95 3.56 -11.94
C ARG A 39 8.98 4.39 -11.18
N THR A 40 8.68 4.75 -9.93
CA THR A 40 9.54 5.63 -9.11
C THR A 40 10.62 4.85 -8.35
N LYS A 41 10.53 3.51 -8.34
CA LYS A 41 11.37 2.61 -7.52
C LYS A 41 11.31 2.94 -6.03
N ARG A 42 10.26 3.63 -5.60
CA ARG A 42 10.03 3.93 -4.20
C ARG A 42 9.60 2.65 -3.50
N LEU A 43 10.34 2.29 -2.45
CA LEU A 43 10.04 1.17 -1.58
C LEU A 43 9.73 1.70 -0.18
N GLU A 44 8.48 1.56 0.23
CA GLU A 44 8.07 1.81 1.62
C GLU A 44 7.99 0.47 2.35
N HIS A 45 8.40 0.46 3.61
CA HIS A 45 8.26 -0.70 4.48
C HIS A 45 7.58 -0.31 5.78
N LEU A 46 6.73 -1.20 6.29
CA LEU A 46 6.08 -1.06 7.58
C LEU A 46 6.29 -2.33 8.39
N PRO A 47 6.90 -2.25 9.60
CA PRO A 47 6.95 -3.37 10.50
C PRO A 47 5.55 -3.71 11.01
N ILE A 48 5.28 -5.01 11.10
CA ILE A 48 3.99 -5.55 11.53
C ILE A 48 4.13 -6.06 12.95
N LYS A 49 3.17 -5.67 13.79
CA LYS A 49 3.01 -6.17 15.14
C LYS A 49 1.80 -7.10 15.15
N LEU A 50 2.04 -8.42 15.12
CA LEU A 50 0.98 -9.43 15.02
C LEU A 50 0.04 -9.47 16.23
N ASP A 51 0.52 -9.02 17.38
CA ASP A 51 -0.27 -8.81 18.61
C ASP A 51 -1.31 -7.69 18.44
N VAL A 52 -1.01 -6.69 17.61
CA VAL A 52 -1.91 -5.56 17.32
C VAL A 52 -2.77 -5.81 16.09
N CYS A 53 -2.22 -6.49 15.09
CA CYS A 53 -2.88 -6.80 13.83
C CYS A 53 -2.84 -8.32 13.55
N PRO A 54 -3.63 -9.12 14.28
CA PRO A 54 -3.68 -10.56 14.08
C PRO A 54 -4.38 -10.92 12.76
N PHE A 55 -4.00 -12.06 12.18
CA PHE A 55 -4.67 -12.59 11.00
C PHE A 55 -6.10 -13.07 11.31
N PRO A 56 -7.03 -13.03 10.33
CA PRO A 56 -6.82 -12.69 8.91
C PRO A 56 -6.90 -11.19 8.61
N TRP A 57 -6.10 -10.72 7.65
CA TRP A 57 -6.13 -9.32 7.18
C TRP A 57 -7.08 -9.11 6.01
N LYS A 58 -7.56 -7.87 5.90
CA LYS A 58 -8.36 -7.40 4.78
C LYS A 58 -7.65 -6.24 4.11
N ILE A 59 -7.62 -6.25 2.79
CA ILE A 59 -7.10 -5.13 2.00
C ILE A 59 -8.27 -4.18 1.75
N LEU A 60 -8.16 -2.95 2.24
CA LEU A 60 -9.08 -1.87 1.94
C LEU A 60 -8.49 -0.98 0.86
N VAL A 61 -9.16 -0.90 -0.29
CA VAL A 61 -8.83 0.05 -1.35
C VAL A 61 -9.90 1.13 -1.36
N ARG A 62 -9.49 2.38 -1.14
CA ARG A 62 -10.39 3.53 -1.20
C ARG A 62 -10.15 4.31 -2.49
N LEU A 63 -11.15 4.29 -3.36
CA LEU A 63 -11.23 5.12 -4.56
C LEU A 63 -11.90 6.44 -4.15
N LEU A 64 -11.27 7.57 -4.48
CA LEU A 64 -11.66 8.87 -3.94
C LEU A 64 -12.50 9.69 -4.93
N THR A 65 -12.28 9.48 -6.22
CA THR A 65 -12.94 10.26 -7.28
C THR A 65 -13.76 9.38 -8.22
N THR A 66 -14.76 9.98 -8.86
CA THR A 66 -15.58 9.29 -9.86
C THR A 66 -14.72 8.93 -11.07
N GLY A 67 -14.70 7.64 -11.43
CA GLY A 67 -13.90 7.13 -12.55
C GLY A 67 -12.58 6.50 -12.13
N ASP A 68 -12.18 6.64 -10.86
CA ASP A 68 -11.09 5.84 -10.29
C ASP A 68 -11.39 4.36 -10.48
N CYS A 69 -10.38 3.60 -10.92
CA CYS A 69 -10.45 2.16 -11.00
C CYS A 69 -9.12 1.53 -10.63
N ILE A 70 -9.19 0.31 -10.12
CA ILE A 70 -8.00 -0.51 -9.88
C ILE A 70 -8.18 -1.84 -10.57
N ARG A 71 -7.06 -2.41 -11.01
CA ARG A 71 -7.00 -3.78 -11.49
C ARG A 71 -6.02 -4.54 -10.61
N ILE A 72 -6.54 -5.53 -9.89
CA ILE A 72 -5.71 -6.46 -9.15
C ILE A 72 -5.14 -7.46 -10.16
N ILE A 73 -3.82 -7.62 -10.13
CA ILE A 73 -3.09 -8.60 -10.93
C ILE A 73 -2.37 -9.53 -9.96
N ASN A 74 -2.41 -10.83 -10.25
CA ASN A 74 -1.70 -11.88 -9.52
C ASN A 74 -0.52 -12.36 -10.35
#